data_AF-A0A941RPP9-F1
#
_entry.id   AF-A0A941RPP9-F1
#
_cell.length_a   1.000
_cell.length_b   1.000
_cell.length_c   1.000
_cell.angle_alpha   90.00
_cell.angle_beta   90.00
_cell.angle_gamma   90.00
#
_symmetry.space_group_name_H-M   'P 1'
#
loop_
_entity.id
_entity.type
_entity.pdbx_description
1 polymer ?
#
loop_
_entity_poly.entity_id
_entity_poly.type
_entity_poly.pdbx_seq_one_letter_code
_entity_poly.pdbx_strand_id
1 'polypeptide(L)'
;TGAILVVLITVFGPVSGAHFNPAVSGVFCLRGGISFRLALLYILAQVCGGLVGVAVAHVMFDLPLVQLATKVRTGTGQWFAEGVATFGLLLTILGTLQARRKAVAVNVGLYITSAYWFTASTSFANPAVTIARAFSDTFAGIRLTDVAPFIVAQLAGALLAMLVTGWLFQPVSRTQSNTVPAE
;
A
#
# COMPACT_ATOMS: atom_id res chain seq x y z
N THR A 1 10.75 4.05 6.86
CA THR A 1 9.59 3.28 6.38
C THR A 1 9.92 2.28 5.29
N GLY A 2 10.55 2.64 4.16
CA GLY A 2 10.75 1.67 3.07
C GLY A 2 11.75 0.54 3.35
N ALA A 3 12.84 0.80 4.09
CA ALA A 3 13.81 -0.25 4.45
C ALA A 3 13.18 -1.40 5.26
N ILE A 4 12.34 -1.07 6.25
CA ILE A 4 11.66 -2.09 7.05
C ILE A 4 10.63 -2.88 6.22
N LEU A 5 10.04 -2.29 5.18
CA LEU A 5 9.17 -3.04 4.26
C LEU A 5 9.93 -4.13 3.50
N VAL A 6 11.19 -3.91 3.13
CA VAL A 6 12.01 -4.96 2.50
C VAL A 6 12.12 -6.16 3.45
N VAL A 7 12.41 -5.91 4.73
CA VAL A 7 12.53 -6.95 5.76
C VAL A 7 11.18 -7.65 5.97
N LEU A 8 10.12 -6.88 6.24
CA LEU A 8 8.80 -7.44 6.55
C LEU A 8 8.22 -8.24 5.38
N ILE A 9 8.35 -7.76 4.14
CA ILE A 9 7.86 -8.48 2.97
C ILE A 9 8.70 -9.74 2.71
N THR A 10 10.00 -9.69 2.93
CA THR A 10 10.86 -10.87 2.80
C THR A 10 10.49 -11.95 3.82
N VAL A 11 10.29 -11.57 5.09
CA VAL A 11 9.98 -12.50 6.18
C VAL A 11 8.55 -13.05 6.07
N PHE A 12 7.56 -12.16 5.88
CA PHE A 12 6.14 -12.53 5.98
C PHE A 12 5.48 -12.79 4.62
N GLY A 13 6.15 -12.48 3.51
CA GLY A 13 5.64 -12.73 2.16
C GLY A 13 5.24 -14.20 1.94
N PRO A 14 6.08 -15.19 2.30
CA PRO A 14 5.73 -16.60 2.19
C PRO A 14 4.58 -17.05 3.13
N VAL A 15 4.29 -16.30 4.18
CA VAL A 15 3.28 -16.67 5.21
C VAL A 15 1.91 -16.10 4.87
N SER A 16 1.84 -14.82 4.51
CA SER A 16 0.57 -14.08 4.33
C SER A 16 0.49 -13.30 3.02
N GLY A 17 1.52 -13.33 2.17
CA GLY A 17 1.63 -12.41 1.04
C GLY A 17 2.04 -10.98 1.43
N ALA A 18 2.21 -10.70 2.73
CA ALA A 18 2.77 -9.44 3.25
C ALA A 18 2.12 -8.16 2.69
N HIS A 19 0.78 -8.11 2.64
CA HIS A 19 0.08 -6.95 2.08
C HIS A 19 0.33 -5.67 2.89
N PHE A 20 0.31 -5.78 4.23
CA PHE A 20 0.53 -4.69 5.20
C PHE A 20 -0.26 -3.39 4.95
N ASN A 21 -1.29 -3.42 4.11
CA ASN A 21 -1.97 -2.25 3.58
C ASN A 21 -3.40 -2.62 3.13
N PRO A 22 -4.43 -1.92 3.65
CA PRO A 22 -5.81 -2.15 3.25
C PRO A 22 -6.07 -1.98 1.75
N ALA A 23 -5.43 -0.99 1.11
CA ALA A 23 -5.59 -0.75 -0.33
C ALA A 23 -5.00 -1.90 -1.16
N VAL A 24 -3.85 -2.45 -0.75
CA VAL A 24 -3.25 -3.63 -1.39
C VAL A 24 -4.16 -4.83 -1.22
N SER A 25 -4.65 -5.08 0.00
CA SER A 25 -5.57 -6.20 0.28
C SER A 25 -6.86 -6.10 -0.52
N GLY A 26 -7.42 -4.90 -0.64
CA GLY A 26 -8.59 -4.61 -1.46
C GLY A 26 -8.35 -4.92 -2.95
N VAL A 27 -7.23 -4.45 -3.51
CA VAL A 27 -6.89 -4.72 -4.93
C VAL A 27 -6.71 -6.22 -5.18
N PHE A 28 -6.04 -6.95 -4.29
CA PHE A 28 -5.91 -8.41 -4.43
C PHE A 28 -7.26 -9.12 -4.32
N CYS A 29 -8.17 -8.65 -3.46
CA CYS A 29 -9.54 -9.16 -3.39
C CYS A 29 -10.30 -8.92 -4.69
N LEU A 30 -10.25 -7.70 -5.23
CA LEU A 30 -10.94 -7.32 -6.47
C LEU A 30 -10.42 -8.09 -7.69
N ARG A 31 -9.14 -8.46 -7.67
CA ARG A 31 -8.52 -9.32 -8.70
C ARG A 31 -8.75 -10.82 -8.48
N GLY A 32 -9.51 -11.22 -7.47
CA GLY A 32 -9.76 -12.62 -7.13
C GLY A 32 -8.57 -13.36 -6.53
N GLY A 33 -7.52 -12.66 -6.10
CA GLY A 33 -6.33 -13.25 -5.48
C GLY A 33 -6.52 -13.66 -4.01
N ILE A 34 -7.49 -13.05 -3.31
CA ILE A 34 -7.93 -13.46 -1.97
C ILE A 34 -9.45 -13.34 -1.85
N SER A 35 -10.07 -14.09 -0.93
CA SER A 35 -11.51 -13.96 -0.67
C SER A 35 -11.84 -12.65 0.07
N PHE A 36 -13.07 -12.16 -0.10
CA PHE A 36 -13.56 -10.97 0.59
C PHE A 36 -13.43 -11.08 2.12
N ARG A 37 -13.79 -12.24 2.69
CA ARG A 37 -13.66 -12.50 4.13
C ARG A 37 -12.20 -12.37 4.59
N LEU A 38 -11.26 -12.92 3.83
CA LEU A 38 -9.83 -12.83 4.17
C LEU A 38 -9.32 -11.39 4.05
N ALA A 39 -9.77 -10.64 3.04
CA ALA A 39 -9.44 -9.23 2.89
C ALA A 39 -9.90 -8.40 4.11
N LEU A 40 -11.12 -8.64 4.61
CA LEU A 40 -11.60 -7.98 5.83
C LEU A 40 -10.73 -8.32 7.05
N LEU A 41 -10.36 -9.59 7.24
CA LEU A 41 -9.47 -9.99 8.33
C LEU A 41 -8.09 -9.34 8.22
N TYR A 42 -7.56 -9.19 6.99
CA TYR A 42 -6.31 -8.48 6.75
C TYR A 42 -6.42 -7.01 7.14
N ILE A 43 -7.49 -6.33 6.74
CA ILE A 43 -7.71 -4.91 7.04
C ILE A 43 -7.79 -4.71 8.56
N LEU A 44 -8.54 -5.54 9.28
CA LEU A 44 -8.63 -5.48 10.74
C LEU A 44 -7.26 -5.69 11.39
N ALA A 45 -6.54 -6.74 11.00
CA ALA A 45 -5.21 -7.02 11.53
C ALA A 45 -4.21 -5.89 11.25
N GLN A 46 -4.28 -5.26 10.07
CA GLN A 46 -3.41 -4.15 9.67
C GLN A 46 -3.69 -2.89 10.50
N VAL A 47 -4.96 -2.55 10.73
CA VAL A 47 -5.34 -1.39 11.55
C VAL A 47 -4.97 -1.62 13.01
N CYS A 48 -5.34 -2.77 13.59
CA CYS A 48 -4.99 -3.11 14.98
C CYS A 48 -3.48 -3.17 15.17
N GLY A 49 -2.74 -3.81 14.27
CA GLY A 49 -1.29 -3.86 14.30
C GLY A 49 -0.63 -2.48 14.19
N GLY A 50 -1.18 -1.60 13.35
CA GLY A 50 -0.74 -0.20 13.26
C GLY A 50 -0.91 0.57 14.57
N LEU A 51 -2.07 0.43 15.22
CA LEU A 51 -2.35 1.06 16.52
C LEU A 51 -1.45 0.51 17.63
N VAL A 52 -1.25 -0.81 17.69
CA VAL A 52 -0.29 -1.44 18.61
C VAL A 52 1.13 -0.93 18.34
N GLY A 53 1.53 -0.81 17.08
CA GLY A 53 2.83 -0.25 16.70
C GLY A 53 3.03 1.19 17.17
N VAL A 54 1.97 2.03 17.12
CA VAL A 54 2.00 3.38 17.69
C VAL A 54 2.20 3.35 19.21
N ALA A 55 1.46 2.52 19.93
CA ALA A 55 1.64 2.37 21.37
C ALA A 55 3.06 1.91 21.74
N VAL A 56 3.61 0.94 21.01
CA VAL A 56 5.00 0.48 21.20
C VAL A 56 5.99 1.62 20.92
N ALA A 57 5.80 2.38 19.86
CA ALA A 57 6.65 3.54 19.58
C ALA A 57 6.54 4.59 20.70
N HIS A 58 5.34 4.88 21.21
CA HIS A 58 5.16 5.82 22.31
C HIS A 58 5.89 5.36 23.57
N VAL A 59 5.86 4.07 23.91
CA VAL A 59 6.70 3.52 25.00
C VAL A 59 8.19 3.74 24.72
N MET A 60 8.66 3.45 23.51
CA MET A 60 10.08 3.60 23.14
C MET A 60 10.58 5.05 23.23
N PHE A 61 9.70 6.02 23.03
CA PHE A 61 10.03 7.45 23.01
C PHE A 61 9.52 8.21 24.24
N ASP A 62 9.09 7.51 25.30
CA ASP A 62 8.57 8.09 26.54
C ASP A 62 7.43 9.11 26.31
N LEU A 63 6.47 8.74 25.46
CA LEU A 63 5.31 9.53 25.10
C LEU A 63 4.03 8.97 25.74
N PRO A 64 2.99 9.80 25.97
CA PRO A 64 1.67 9.30 26.35
C PRO A 64 1.16 8.24 25.37
N LEU A 65 0.69 7.08 25.87
CA LEU A 65 0.29 5.95 25.04
C LEU A 65 -0.81 6.31 24.04
N VAL A 66 -1.76 7.13 24.44
CA VAL A 66 -2.88 7.58 23.61
C VAL A 66 -2.77 9.08 23.41
N GLN A 67 -2.75 9.50 22.15
CA GLN A 67 -2.74 10.88 21.72
C GLN A 67 -3.64 11.02 20.49
N LEU A 68 -4.05 12.24 20.18
CA LEU A 68 -4.65 12.56 18.89
C LEU A 68 -3.78 13.59 18.20
N ALA A 69 -3.42 13.32 16.95
CA ALA A 69 -2.56 14.21 16.19
C ALA A 69 -3.28 15.53 15.85
N THR A 70 -2.57 16.63 16.00
CA THR A 70 -3.00 17.99 15.60
C THR A 70 -2.39 18.41 14.26
N LYS A 71 -1.41 17.65 13.77
CA LYS A 71 -0.67 17.91 12.53
C LYS A 71 -1.60 17.98 11.31
N VAL A 72 -1.81 19.18 10.78
CA VAL A 72 -2.62 19.42 9.58
C VAL A 72 -1.94 18.82 8.34
N ARG A 73 -2.69 18.01 7.59
CA ARG A 73 -2.25 17.41 6.31
C ARG A 73 -3.43 17.41 5.36
N THR A 74 -3.67 18.54 4.71
CA THR A 74 -4.84 18.73 3.84
C THR A 74 -4.49 19.57 2.62
N GLY A 75 -5.40 19.59 1.64
CA GLY A 75 -5.26 20.33 0.39
C GLY A 75 -5.00 19.44 -0.82
N THR A 76 -5.35 19.96 -1.99
CA THR A 76 -5.32 19.24 -3.28
C THR A 76 -3.96 18.64 -3.59
N GLY A 77 -2.86 19.36 -3.30
CA GLY A 77 -1.51 18.87 -3.51
C GLY A 77 -1.17 17.63 -2.65
N GLN A 78 -1.60 17.59 -1.39
CA GLN A 78 -1.36 16.44 -0.52
C GLN A 78 -2.24 15.24 -0.89
N TRP A 79 -3.51 15.48 -1.23
CA TRP A 79 -4.40 14.40 -1.68
C TRP A 79 -3.94 13.80 -3.00
N PHE A 80 -3.56 14.63 -3.97
CA PHE A 80 -3.00 14.15 -5.23
C PHE A 80 -1.71 13.37 -5.02
N ALA A 81 -0.83 13.85 -4.14
CA ALA A 81 0.39 13.15 -3.75
C ALA A 81 0.12 11.75 -3.17
N GLU A 82 -0.90 11.58 -2.33
CA GLU A 82 -1.30 10.26 -1.81
C GLU A 82 -1.86 9.32 -2.89
N GLY A 83 -2.62 9.88 -3.84
CA GLY A 83 -3.07 9.16 -5.02
C GLY A 83 -1.89 8.65 -5.86
N VAL A 84 -0.93 9.52 -6.18
CA VAL A 84 0.28 9.17 -6.94
C VAL A 84 1.12 8.14 -6.19
N ALA A 85 1.32 8.32 -4.89
CA ALA A 85 2.07 7.39 -4.04
C ALA A 85 1.43 5.99 -4.02
N THR A 86 0.11 5.92 -3.84
CA THR A 86 -0.57 4.61 -3.78
C THR A 86 -0.66 3.97 -5.16
N PHE A 87 -0.86 4.77 -6.21
CA PHE A 87 -0.82 4.31 -7.59
C PHE A 87 0.52 3.65 -7.91
N GLY A 88 1.64 4.33 -7.68
CA GLY A 88 2.95 3.76 -7.99
C GLY A 88 3.32 2.60 -7.07
N LEU A 89 2.83 2.55 -5.82
CA LEU A 89 3.00 1.39 -4.96
C LEU A 89 2.35 0.15 -5.58
N LEU A 90 1.07 0.25 -5.97
CA LEU A 90 0.33 -0.87 -6.56
C LEU A 90 0.89 -1.24 -7.94
N LEU A 91 1.27 -0.26 -8.76
CA LEU A 91 1.98 -0.49 -10.02
C LEU A 91 3.29 -1.26 -9.78
N THR A 92 4.06 -0.89 -8.76
CA THR A 92 5.32 -1.55 -8.37
C THR A 92 5.07 -3.00 -7.96
N ILE A 93 4.07 -3.24 -7.10
CA ILE A 93 3.72 -4.59 -6.64
C ILE A 93 3.30 -5.46 -7.82
N LEU A 94 2.28 -5.03 -8.56
CA LEU A 94 1.67 -5.82 -9.63
C LEU A 94 2.58 -5.99 -10.83
N GLY A 95 3.35 -4.96 -11.19
CA GLY A 95 4.35 -5.02 -12.25
C GLY A 95 5.52 -5.93 -11.88
N THR A 96 6.04 -5.83 -10.65
CA THR A 96 7.16 -6.69 -10.20
C THR A 96 6.72 -8.15 -10.08
N LEU A 97 5.47 -8.42 -9.70
CA LEU A 97 4.93 -9.78 -9.69
C LEU A 97 4.88 -10.44 -11.06
N GLN A 98 4.85 -9.66 -12.13
CA GLN A 98 4.88 -10.15 -13.51
C GLN A 98 6.29 -10.17 -14.09
N ALA A 99 7.09 -9.15 -13.81
CA ALA A 99 8.46 -9.06 -14.32
C ALA A 99 9.45 -9.96 -13.56
N ARG A 100 9.50 -9.86 -12.22
CA ARG A 100 10.48 -10.59 -11.37
C ARG A 100 9.97 -10.71 -9.93
N ARG A 101 9.13 -11.72 -9.66
CA ARG A 101 8.49 -11.94 -8.34
C ARG A 101 9.43 -11.86 -7.13
N LYS A 102 10.65 -12.39 -7.25
CA LYS A 102 11.65 -12.37 -6.16
C LYS A 102 12.10 -10.95 -5.76
N ALA A 103 11.88 -9.95 -6.61
CA ALA A 103 12.28 -8.56 -6.36
C ALA A 103 11.20 -7.70 -5.68
N VAL A 104 9.99 -8.25 -5.43
CA VAL A 104 8.85 -7.46 -4.89
C VAL A 104 9.23 -6.74 -3.60
N ALA A 105 9.87 -7.42 -2.64
CA ALA A 105 10.25 -6.82 -1.35
C ALA A 105 11.16 -5.59 -1.53
N VAL A 106 12.22 -5.72 -2.34
CA VAL A 106 13.18 -4.64 -2.60
C VAL A 106 12.51 -3.50 -3.36
N ASN A 107 11.77 -3.80 -4.42
CA ASN A 107 11.14 -2.77 -5.25
C ASN A 107 10.07 -1.98 -4.48
N VAL A 108 9.26 -2.65 -3.65
CA VAL A 108 8.29 -1.97 -2.78
C VAL A 108 9.01 -1.06 -1.77
N GLY A 109 10.07 -1.55 -1.14
CA GLY A 109 10.87 -0.76 -0.20
C GLY A 109 11.50 0.47 -0.87
N LEU A 110 12.08 0.30 -2.06
CA LEU A 110 12.66 1.39 -2.84
C LEU A 110 11.61 2.41 -3.27
N TYR A 111 10.45 1.96 -3.75
CA TYR A 111 9.37 2.85 -4.17
C TYR A 111 8.81 3.67 -2.99
N ILE A 112 8.53 3.05 -1.85
CA ILE A 112 8.05 3.80 -0.67
C ILE A 112 9.11 4.77 -0.14
N THR A 113 10.38 4.36 -0.20
CA THR A 113 11.51 5.23 0.16
C THR A 113 11.60 6.43 -0.77
N SER A 114 11.50 6.24 -2.10
CA SER A 114 11.51 7.36 -3.05
C SER A 114 10.28 8.25 -2.91
N ALA A 115 9.09 7.67 -2.75
CA ALA A 115 7.84 8.40 -2.58
C ALA A 115 7.83 9.28 -1.34
N TYR A 116 8.54 8.89 -0.28
CA TYR A 116 8.75 9.77 0.87
C TYR A 116 9.37 11.13 0.49
N TRP A 117 10.27 11.15 -0.49
CA TRP A 117 10.94 12.38 -0.95
C TRP A 117 10.23 13.10 -2.09
N PHE A 118 9.67 12.39 -3.07
CA PHE A 118 9.08 13.05 -4.24
C PHE A 118 7.61 13.48 -4.05
N THR A 119 6.93 13.03 -2.99
CA THR A 119 5.53 13.37 -2.76
C THR A 119 5.36 14.43 -1.67
N ALA A 120 4.49 15.41 -1.90
CA ALA A 120 4.21 16.49 -0.95
C ALA A 120 3.60 16.00 0.38
N SER A 121 3.03 14.80 0.41
CA SER A 121 2.40 14.19 1.59
C SER A 121 3.35 13.32 2.43
N THR A 122 4.60 13.12 2.00
CA THR A 122 5.56 12.14 2.56
C THR A 122 5.10 10.67 2.46
N SER A 123 4.26 10.36 1.46
CA SER A 123 3.79 9.03 1.08
C SER A 123 3.30 8.15 2.23
N PHE A 124 2.06 8.39 2.68
CA PHE A 124 1.43 7.45 3.61
C PHE A 124 1.03 6.19 2.85
N ALA A 125 0.40 6.37 1.69
CA ALA A 125 0.07 5.36 0.69
C ALA A 125 -0.63 4.10 1.24
N ASN A 126 -1.24 4.21 2.41
CA ASN A 126 -1.70 3.08 3.22
C ASN A 126 -2.77 3.55 4.23
N PRO A 127 -4.02 3.08 4.09
CA PRO A 127 -5.09 3.49 5.01
C PRO A 127 -4.84 3.10 6.47
N ALA A 128 -4.23 1.94 6.75
CA ALA A 128 -3.94 1.51 8.11
C ALA A 128 -2.88 2.40 8.79
N VAL A 129 -1.83 2.77 8.04
CA VAL A 129 -0.81 3.72 8.53
C VAL A 129 -1.42 5.11 8.73
N THR A 130 -2.32 5.54 7.85
CA THR A 130 -3.00 6.83 7.95
C THR A 130 -3.86 6.91 9.20
N ILE A 131 -4.64 5.87 9.49
CA ILE A 131 -5.43 5.75 10.72
C ILE A 131 -4.52 5.75 11.95
N ALA A 132 -3.49 4.89 11.96
CA ALA A 132 -2.58 4.78 13.10
C ALA A 132 -1.89 6.10 13.42
N ARG A 133 -1.42 6.83 12.40
CA ARG A 133 -0.79 8.15 12.55
C ARG A 133 -1.73 9.23 13.10
N ALA A 134 -3.04 9.05 13.05
CA ALA A 134 -3.97 9.95 13.72
C ALA A 134 -3.88 9.85 15.25
N PHE A 135 -3.29 8.77 15.78
CA PHE A 135 -3.12 8.51 17.20
C PHE A 135 -1.72 8.81 17.73
N SER A 136 -0.92 9.59 17.00
CA SER A 136 0.44 10.00 17.42
C SER A 136 0.69 11.47 17.08
N ASP A 137 0.76 12.34 18.09
CA ASP A 137 0.95 13.78 17.87
C ASP A 137 2.43 14.15 17.73
N THR A 138 3.05 13.59 16.68
CA THR A 138 4.46 13.80 16.34
C THR A 138 4.59 14.33 14.91
N PHE A 139 5.82 14.51 14.41
CA PHE A 139 6.05 14.90 13.01
C PHE A 139 5.41 13.92 11.99
N ALA A 140 5.20 12.66 12.40
CA ALA A 140 4.56 11.63 11.60
C ALA A 140 3.02 11.71 11.60
N GLY A 141 2.42 12.50 12.50
CA GLY A 141 0.97 12.54 12.72
C GLY A 141 0.15 13.11 11.56
N ILE A 142 -1.16 12.86 11.63
CA ILE A 142 -2.18 13.46 10.76
C ILE A 142 -3.45 13.77 11.57
N ARG A 143 -3.96 14.99 11.47
CA ARG A 143 -5.20 15.38 12.14
C ARG A 143 -6.35 14.46 11.73
N LEU A 144 -7.17 14.03 12.69
CA LEU A 144 -8.22 13.03 12.48
C LEU A 144 -9.19 13.38 11.35
N THR A 145 -9.56 14.65 11.21
CA THR A 145 -10.44 15.14 10.13
C THR A 145 -9.83 15.00 8.73
N ASP A 146 -8.51 14.92 8.64
CA ASP A 146 -7.78 14.88 7.37
C ASP A 146 -7.53 13.41 6.91
N VAL A 147 -7.81 12.42 7.76
CA VAL A 147 -7.63 10.98 7.50
C VAL A 147 -8.51 10.49 6.35
N ALA A 148 -9.81 10.82 6.36
CA ALA A 148 -10.74 10.30 5.37
C ALA A 148 -10.40 10.77 3.93
N PRO A 149 -10.12 12.07 3.67
CA PRO A 149 -9.64 12.51 2.36
C PRO A 149 -8.38 11.80 1.87
N PHE A 150 -7.42 11.54 2.76
CA PHE A 150 -6.21 10.77 2.45
C PHE A 150 -6.54 9.36 1.99
N ILE A 151 -7.39 8.64 2.75
CA ILE A 151 -7.79 7.27 2.41
C ILE A 151 -8.52 7.24 1.06
N VAL A 152 -9.42 8.18 0.80
CA VAL A 152 -10.14 8.27 -0.49
C VAL A 152 -9.14 8.43 -1.65
N ALA A 153 -8.17 9.33 -1.51
CA ALA A 153 -7.14 9.53 -2.54
C ALA A 153 -6.27 8.27 -2.76
N GLN A 154 -5.88 7.60 -1.67
CA GLN A 154 -5.13 6.34 -1.73
C GLN A 154 -5.91 5.25 -2.47
N LEU A 155 -7.19 5.07 -2.13
CA LEU A 155 -8.05 4.07 -2.79
C LEU A 155 -8.25 4.39 -4.28
N ALA A 156 -8.43 5.66 -4.64
CA ALA A 156 -8.50 6.08 -6.03
C ALA A 156 -7.21 5.74 -6.80
N GLY A 157 -6.05 6.03 -6.22
CA GLY A 157 -4.75 5.66 -6.79
C GLY A 157 -4.57 4.13 -6.95
N ALA A 158 -4.99 3.36 -5.94
CA ALA A 158 -4.93 1.90 -5.97
C ALA A 158 -5.81 1.29 -7.07
N LEU A 159 -7.04 1.78 -7.21
CA LEU A 159 -7.97 1.34 -8.26
C LEU A 159 -7.44 1.69 -9.65
N LEU A 160 -6.91 2.91 -9.83
CA LEU A 160 -6.30 3.31 -11.10
C LEU A 160 -5.10 2.42 -11.46
N ALA A 161 -4.23 2.10 -10.50
CA ALA A 161 -3.11 1.19 -10.73
C ALA A 161 -3.57 -0.22 -11.09
N MET A 162 -4.63 -0.72 -10.47
CA MET A 162 -5.24 -2.00 -10.81
C MET A 162 -5.72 -2.03 -12.28
N LEU A 163 -6.41 -0.97 -12.73
CA LEU A 163 -6.89 -0.87 -14.12
C LEU A 163 -5.73 -0.78 -15.11
N VAL A 164 -4.75 0.09 -14.85
CA VAL A 164 -3.58 0.29 -15.73
C VAL A 164 -2.74 -0.98 -15.83
N THR A 165 -2.47 -1.66 -14.71
CA THR A 165 -1.71 -2.91 -14.73
C THR A 165 -2.48 -4.07 -15.36
N GLY A 166 -3.81 -4.09 -15.20
CA GLY A 166 -4.68 -5.00 -15.90
C GLY A 166 -4.58 -4.85 -17.41
N TRP A 167 -4.53 -3.62 -17.92
CA TRP A 167 -4.35 -3.34 -19.35
C TRP A 167 -2.92 -3.62 -19.84
N LEU A 168 -1.91 -3.12 -19.12
CA LEU A 168 -0.51 -3.15 -19.56
C LEU A 168 0.07 -4.57 -19.66
N PHE A 169 -0.42 -5.48 -18.82
CA PHE A 169 0.14 -6.83 -18.71
C PHE A 169 -0.87 -7.93 -19.08
N GLN A 170 -1.77 -7.65 -20.02
CA GLN A 170 -2.64 -8.70 -20.59
C GLN A 170 -1.80 -9.85 -21.17
N PRO A 171 -2.21 -11.11 -20.98
CA PRO A 171 -1.59 -12.24 -21.69
C PRO A 171 -1.74 -12.00 -23.20
N VAL A 172 -0.64 -12.07 -23.96
CA VAL A 172 -0.73 -12.05 -25.42
C VAL A 172 -1.56 -13.26 -25.85
N SER A 173 -2.73 -13.03 -26.43
CA SER A 173 -3.55 -14.09 -27.04
C SER A 173 -2.70 -14.81 -28.09
N ARG A 174 -2.24 -16.02 -27.78
CA ARG A 174 -1.63 -16.90 -28.79
C ARG A 174 -2.75 -17.35 -29.72
N THR A 175 -2.93 -16.65 -30.84
CA THR A 175 -3.68 -17.19 -31.98
C THR A 175 -2.89 -18.39 -32.50
N GLN A 176 -3.30 -19.61 -32.13
CA GLN A 176 -2.78 -20.83 -32.73
C GLN A 176 -3.27 -20.91 -34.16
N SER A 177 -2.46 -20.49 -35.14
CA SER A 177 -2.62 -20.95 -36.53
C SER A 177 -1.84 -22.26 -36.69
N ASN A 178 -2.42 -23.36 -36.21
CA ASN A 178 -2.02 -24.69 -36.66
C ASN A 178 -2.59 -24.88 -38.07
N THR A 179 -1.85 -24.44 -39.08
CA THR A 179 -1.98 -24.96 -40.45
C THR A 179 -0.64 -25.55 -40.83
N VAL A 180 -0.45 -26.82 -40.49
CA VAL A 180 0.53 -27.67 -41.19
C VAL A 180 -0.19 -28.15 -42.46
N PRO A 181 0.34 -27.91 -43.68
CA PRO A 181 -0.23 -28.47 -44.89
C PRO A 181 -0.09 -30.00 -44.84
N ALA A 182 -1.18 -30.72 -45.12
CA ALA A 182 -1.10 -32.14 -45.43
C ALA A 182 -0.32 -32.30 -46.74
N GLU A 183 0.69 -33.18 -46.70
CA GLU A 183 1.48 -33.63 -47.85
C GLU A 183 0.61 -34.30 -48.93
#